data_AF-A0A645IFY1-F1
#
_entry.id   AF-A0A645IFY1-F1
#
_cell.length_a   1.000
_cell.length_b   1.000
_cell.length_c   1.000
_cell.angle_alpha   90.00
_cell.angle_beta   90.00
_cell.angle_gamma   90.00
#
_symmetry.space_group_name_H-M   'P 1'
#
loop_
_entity.id
_entity.type
_entity.pdbx_description
1 polymer ?
#
loop_
_entity_poly.entity_id
_entity_poly.type
_entity_poly.pdbx_seq_one_letter_code
_entity_poly.pdbx_strand_id
1 'polypeptide(L)'
;MFSALGLSTIPYFVTYFGPEKHNAEQRLSKDLEEKVYSVLKDDEVVYDSYSNVTLADWRRPREVTLEALSGGDTVDISIDLRGPYADAASFATACSALRDDLFGGGLKPDNLYFSWNSEDEDGNIGAYAHLDLTGSFALHETAAELTQRVDFYPGETPQSAPAQTPPPEATALPDAA
;
A
#
# COMPACT_ATOMS: atom_id res chain seq x y z
N MET A 1 -50.59 11.26 -30.87
CA MET A 1 -50.04 10.06 -30.21
C MET A 1 -48.57 10.33 -29.93
N PHE A 2 -48.22 10.66 -28.69
CA PHE A 2 -46.83 10.86 -28.27
C PHE A 2 -46.24 9.50 -27.93
N SER A 3 -45.19 9.11 -28.66
CA SER A 3 -44.45 7.86 -28.45
C SER A 3 -43.67 7.93 -27.14
N ALA A 4 -44.15 7.26 -26.10
CA ALA A 4 -43.43 7.02 -24.87
C ALA A 4 -42.47 5.82 -25.04
N LEU A 5 -41.32 6.05 -25.68
CA LEU A 5 -40.16 5.16 -25.56
C LEU A 5 -39.33 5.61 -24.35
N GLY A 6 -39.91 5.45 -23.15
CA GLY A 6 -39.29 5.84 -21.90
C GLY A 6 -38.91 4.62 -21.06
N LEU A 7 -37.61 4.49 -20.77
CA LEU A 7 -37.08 3.93 -19.51
C LEU A 7 -37.24 2.44 -19.17
N SER A 8 -37.46 1.51 -20.11
CA SER A 8 -37.55 0.09 -19.73
C SER A 8 -36.20 -0.63 -19.47
N THR A 9 -35.06 -0.04 -19.85
CA THR A 9 -33.74 -0.69 -19.73
C THR A 9 -32.93 -0.29 -18.48
N ILE A 10 -33.39 0.69 -17.70
CA ILE A 10 -32.70 1.11 -16.47
C ILE A 10 -32.70 0.05 -15.34
N PRO A 11 -33.76 -0.76 -15.11
CA PRO A 11 -33.77 -1.64 -13.93
C PRO A 11 -32.76 -2.78 -14.00
N TYR A 12 -32.26 -3.18 -15.18
CA TYR A 12 -31.27 -4.26 -15.27
C TYR A 12 -29.83 -3.79 -15.01
N PHE A 13 -29.48 -2.58 -15.46
CA PHE A 13 -28.13 -2.03 -15.24
C PHE A 13 -27.90 -1.66 -13.76
N VAL A 14 -28.94 -1.18 -13.08
CA VAL A 14 -28.91 -0.89 -11.63
C VAL A 14 -28.88 -2.18 -10.80
N THR A 15 -29.21 -3.36 -11.34
CA THR A 15 -29.00 -4.63 -10.63
C THR A 15 -27.64 -5.26 -10.93
N TYR A 16 -27.08 -5.00 -12.12
CA TYR A 16 -25.79 -5.54 -12.56
C TYR A 16 -24.59 -4.89 -11.85
N PHE A 17 -24.72 -3.61 -11.47
CA PHE A 17 -23.79 -2.85 -10.61
C PHE A 17 -24.54 -2.26 -9.43
N GLY A 18 -25.23 -3.11 -8.66
CA GLY A 18 -26.20 -2.62 -7.69
C GLY A 18 -25.59 -1.78 -6.56
N PRO A 19 -26.22 -0.64 -6.20
CA PRO A 19 -25.83 0.15 -5.04
C PRO A 19 -25.81 -0.70 -3.76
N GLU A 20 -26.56 -1.80 -3.71
CA GLU A 20 -26.55 -2.76 -2.61
C GLU A 20 -25.20 -3.47 -2.45
N LYS A 21 -24.57 -3.92 -3.54
CA LYS A 21 -23.23 -4.52 -3.50
C LYS A 21 -22.21 -3.49 -3.03
N HIS A 22 -22.22 -2.30 -3.64
CA HIS A 22 -21.28 -1.24 -3.28
C HIS A 22 -21.43 -0.80 -1.82
N ASN A 23 -22.66 -0.70 -1.30
CA ASN A 23 -22.90 -0.41 0.11
C ASN A 23 -22.44 -1.55 1.04
N ALA A 24 -22.57 -2.80 0.61
CA ALA A 24 -22.06 -3.95 1.36
C ALA A 24 -20.53 -3.97 1.40
N GLU A 25 -19.87 -3.73 0.26
CA GLU A 25 -18.41 -3.57 0.17
C GLU A 25 -17.92 -2.43 1.05
N GLN A 26 -18.52 -1.23 0.96
CA GLN A 26 -18.13 -0.10 1.84
C GLN A 26 -18.28 -0.42 3.33
N ARG A 27 -19.37 -1.12 3.72
CA ARG A 27 -19.56 -1.54 5.10
C ARG A 27 -18.49 -2.54 5.53
N LEU A 28 -18.22 -3.56 4.70
CA LEU A 28 -17.21 -4.57 4.97
C LEU A 28 -15.80 -3.97 5.01
N SER A 29 -15.47 -3.04 4.12
CA SER A 29 -14.20 -2.30 4.14
C SER A 29 -14.04 -1.51 5.43
N LYS A 30 -15.10 -0.86 5.94
CA LYS A 30 -15.07 -0.19 7.25
C LYS A 30 -14.92 -1.16 8.42
N ASP A 31 -15.68 -2.25 8.43
CA ASP A 31 -15.56 -3.28 9.47
C ASP A 31 -14.14 -3.87 9.48
N LEU A 32 -13.54 -4.02 8.29
CA LEU A 32 -12.16 -4.47 8.11
C LEU A 32 -11.15 -3.43 8.62
N GLU A 33 -11.33 -2.16 8.25
CA GLU A 33 -10.49 -1.04 8.69
C GLU A 33 -10.50 -0.92 10.23
N GLU A 34 -11.68 -0.99 10.85
CA GLU A 34 -11.80 -0.98 12.32
C GLU A 34 -11.09 -2.17 12.96
N LYS A 35 -11.16 -3.36 12.34
CA LYS A 35 -10.47 -4.56 12.81
C LYS A 35 -8.95 -4.42 12.66
N VAL A 36 -8.46 -3.95 11.53
CA VAL A 36 -7.03 -3.68 11.29
C VAL A 36 -6.52 -2.65 12.30
N TYR A 37 -7.23 -1.54 12.47
CA TYR A 37 -6.90 -0.53 13.48
C TYR A 37 -6.86 -1.13 14.89
N SER A 38 -7.82 -1.97 15.27
CA SER A 38 -7.84 -2.59 16.60
C SER A 38 -6.60 -3.45 16.90
N VAL A 39 -6.00 -4.04 15.86
CA VAL A 39 -4.78 -4.85 15.96
C VAL A 39 -3.52 -3.97 15.95
N LEU A 40 -3.49 -2.94 15.10
CA LEU A 40 -2.26 -2.20 14.79
C LEU A 40 -2.14 -0.81 15.44
N LYS A 41 -3.18 -0.28 16.09
CA LYS A 41 -3.22 1.10 16.63
C LYS A 41 -2.09 1.43 17.62
N ASP A 42 -1.57 0.43 18.32
CA ASP A 42 -0.54 0.59 19.35
C ASP A 42 0.86 0.28 18.78
N ASP A 43 0.96 -0.06 17.50
CA ASP A 43 2.23 -0.30 16.82
C ASP A 43 2.83 1.04 16.33
N GLU A 44 3.97 1.39 16.90
CA GLU A 44 4.67 2.64 16.59
C GLU A 44 5.16 2.69 15.13
N VAL A 45 5.38 1.53 14.49
CA VAL A 45 5.87 1.44 13.11
C VAL A 45 4.77 1.66 12.07
N VAL A 46 3.49 1.75 12.45
CA VAL A 46 2.38 1.91 11.47
C VAL A 46 2.01 3.37 11.31
N TYR A 47 2.33 3.98 10.15
CA TYR A 47 1.96 5.35 9.82
C TYR A 47 0.47 5.49 9.56
N ASP A 48 -0.02 4.70 8.61
CA ASP A 48 -1.41 4.66 8.16
C ASP A 48 -1.73 3.25 7.65
N SER A 49 -3.02 2.96 7.49
CA SER A 49 -3.48 1.70 6.92
C SER A 49 -4.75 1.92 6.11
N TYR A 50 -4.83 1.29 4.95
CA TYR A 50 -6.00 1.26 4.10
C TYR A 50 -6.51 -0.18 3.96
N SER A 51 -7.82 -0.35 3.88
CA SER A 51 -8.47 -1.65 3.81
C SER A 51 -9.62 -1.64 2.83
N ASN A 52 -9.70 -2.67 2.00
CA ASN A 52 -10.74 -2.79 1.00
C ASN A 52 -11.24 -4.22 0.84
N VAL A 53 -12.55 -4.38 0.71
CA VAL A 53 -13.20 -5.66 0.41
C VAL A 53 -13.92 -5.55 -0.92
N THR A 54 -13.62 -6.46 -1.84
CA THR A 54 -14.30 -6.59 -3.13
C THR A 54 -15.07 -7.90 -3.17
N LEU A 55 -16.38 -7.85 -3.43
CA LEU A 55 -17.25 -9.02 -3.51
C LEU A 55 -17.33 -9.55 -4.94
N ALA A 56 -17.13 -10.86 -5.16
CA ALA A 56 -17.22 -11.44 -6.50
C ALA A 56 -18.66 -11.53 -7.00
N ASP A 57 -19.60 -11.89 -6.12
CA ASP A 57 -21.01 -12.10 -6.50
C ASP A 57 -21.90 -10.91 -6.10
N TRP A 58 -22.68 -10.43 -7.07
CA TRP A 58 -23.66 -9.35 -6.91
C TRP A 58 -24.94 -9.79 -6.21
N ARG A 59 -25.21 -11.10 -6.11
CA ARG A 59 -26.44 -11.66 -5.52
C ARG A 59 -26.38 -11.91 -4.02
N ARG A 60 -25.29 -11.52 -3.35
CA ARG A 60 -25.15 -11.78 -1.93
C ARG A 60 -26.12 -10.93 -1.09
N PRO A 61 -26.67 -11.49 -0.01
CA PRO A 61 -27.56 -10.75 0.88
C PRO A 61 -26.84 -9.54 1.49
N ARG A 62 -27.60 -8.48 1.79
CA ARG A 62 -27.09 -7.22 2.36
C ARG A 62 -26.26 -7.39 3.66
N GLU A 63 -26.44 -8.50 4.37
CA GLU A 63 -25.87 -8.82 5.67
C GLU A 63 -24.66 -9.78 5.62
N VAL A 64 -23.84 -9.74 4.57
CA VAL A 64 -22.54 -10.45 4.58
C VAL A 64 -21.64 -9.86 5.68
N THR A 65 -20.87 -10.71 6.34
CA THR A 65 -19.83 -10.35 7.31
C THR A 65 -18.46 -10.79 6.79
N LEU A 66 -17.38 -10.29 7.39
CA LEU A 66 -16.01 -10.65 7.00
C LEU A 66 -15.74 -12.17 7.09
N GLU A 67 -16.37 -12.86 8.03
CA GLU A 67 -16.22 -14.31 8.23
C GLU A 67 -16.94 -15.13 7.15
N ALA A 68 -17.91 -14.52 6.46
CA ALA A 68 -18.70 -15.17 5.42
C ALA A 68 -18.11 -14.98 4.00
N LEU A 69 -16.97 -14.31 3.88
CA LEU A 69 -16.27 -14.15 2.60
C LEU A 69 -15.86 -15.51 2.03
N SER A 70 -16.04 -15.68 0.73
CA SER A 70 -15.64 -16.89 -0.01
C SER A 70 -14.38 -16.64 -0.83
N GLY A 71 -13.73 -17.69 -1.33
CA GLY A 71 -12.51 -17.57 -2.14
C GLY A 71 -12.65 -16.87 -3.50
N GLY A 72 -13.84 -16.35 -3.85
CA GLY A 72 -13.98 -15.42 -4.97
C GLY A 72 -13.97 -13.94 -4.54
N ASP A 73 -14.28 -13.66 -3.27
CA ASP A 73 -14.19 -12.32 -2.70
C ASP A 73 -12.72 -12.00 -2.41
N THR A 74 -12.36 -10.72 -2.33
CA THR A 74 -10.98 -10.28 -2.14
C THR A 74 -10.90 -9.32 -0.98
N VAL A 75 -9.96 -9.59 -0.07
CA VAL A 75 -9.60 -8.74 1.07
C VAL A 75 -8.20 -8.17 0.84
N ASP A 76 -8.15 -6.86 0.60
CA ASP A 76 -6.93 -6.10 0.41
C ASP A 76 -6.64 -5.25 1.65
N ILE A 77 -5.41 -5.32 2.15
CA ILE A 77 -4.92 -4.44 3.22
C ILE A 77 -3.62 -3.80 2.75
N SER A 78 -3.51 -2.49 2.85
CA SER A 78 -2.28 -1.73 2.62
C SER A 78 -1.85 -1.05 3.90
N ILE A 79 -0.56 -1.08 4.20
CA ILE A 79 0.01 -0.49 5.41
C ILE A 79 1.20 0.37 5.03
N ASP A 80 1.18 1.61 5.47
CA ASP A 80 2.28 2.54 5.33
C ASP A 80 3.07 2.56 6.64
N LEU A 81 4.38 2.34 6.58
CA LEU A 81 5.23 2.20 7.76
C LEU A 81 5.94 3.52 8.10
N ARG A 82 6.17 3.75 9.39
CA ARG A 82 7.06 4.78 9.95
C ARG A 82 8.49 4.24 10.09
N GLY A 83 9.40 5.20 10.29
CA GLY A 83 10.76 4.96 10.75
C GLY A 83 11.76 4.83 9.61
N PRO A 84 13.07 4.96 9.87
CA PRO A 84 14.06 4.74 8.83
C PRO A 84 14.32 3.23 8.67
N TYR A 85 14.28 2.73 7.44
CA TYR A 85 14.76 1.39 7.11
C TYR A 85 16.12 1.49 6.40
N ALA A 86 17.11 0.80 6.95
CA ALA A 86 18.48 0.85 6.43
C ALA A 86 18.66 -0.01 5.17
N ASP A 87 17.88 -1.08 5.07
CA ASP A 87 17.95 -2.08 4.01
C ASP A 87 16.64 -2.88 3.88
N ALA A 88 16.53 -3.67 2.81
CA ALA A 88 15.41 -4.55 2.55
C ALA A 88 15.12 -5.55 3.68
N ALA A 89 16.13 -6.02 4.41
CA ALA A 89 15.96 -7.03 5.45
C ALA A 89 15.28 -6.43 6.70
N SER A 90 15.68 -5.21 7.07
CA SER A 90 15.04 -4.47 8.16
C SER A 90 13.57 -4.18 7.85
N PHE A 91 13.25 -3.78 6.61
CA PHE A 91 11.87 -3.56 6.16
C PHE A 91 11.05 -4.86 6.12
N ALA A 92 11.59 -5.94 5.54
CA ALA A 92 10.91 -7.24 5.49
C ALA A 92 10.62 -7.82 6.88
N THR A 93 11.51 -7.57 7.86
CA THR A 93 11.30 -8.01 9.25
C THR A 93 10.12 -7.29 9.89
N ALA A 94 10.01 -5.97 9.70
CA ALA A 94 8.85 -5.21 10.20
C ALA A 94 7.55 -5.65 9.52
N CYS A 95 7.56 -5.81 8.20
CA CYS A 95 6.40 -6.30 7.44
C CYS A 95 5.97 -7.70 7.88
N SER A 96 6.92 -8.60 8.14
CA SER A 96 6.64 -9.95 8.64
C SER A 96 5.97 -9.91 10.01
N ALA A 97 6.45 -9.05 10.93
CA ALA A 97 5.87 -8.92 12.26
C ALA A 97 4.42 -8.40 12.18
N LEU A 98 4.18 -7.33 11.43
CA LEU A 98 2.84 -6.76 11.22
C LEU A 98 1.88 -7.77 10.60
N ARG A 99 2.35 -8.53 9.60
CA ARG A 99 1.57 -9.61 8.99
C ARG A 99 1.18 -10.67 10.04
N ASP A 100 2.14 -11.11 10.83
CA ASP A 100 1.92 -12.15 11.84
C ASP A 100 0.94 -11.66 12.93
N ASP A 101 0.99 -10.37 13.29
CA ASP A 101 0.03 -9.73 14.20
C ASP A 101 -1.38 -9.66 13.60
N LEU A 102 -1.52 -9.28 12.33
CA LEU A 102 -2.80 -9.31 11.61
C LEU A 102 -3.40 -10.73 11.60
N PHE A 103 -2.58 -11.74 11.30
CA PHE A 103 -3.03 -13.14 11.30
C PHE A 103 -3.39 -13.60 12.71
N GLY A 104 -2.62 -13.20 13.73
CA GLY A 104 -2.91 -13.43 15.14
C GLY A 104 -4.22 -12.79 15.60
N GLY A 105 -4.55 -11.61 15.05
CA GLY A 105 -5.83 -10.92 15.20
C GLY A 105 -7.00 -11.57 14.43
N GLY A 106 -6.75 -12.70 13.76
CA GLY A 106 -7.75 -13.45 12.99
C GLY A 106 -8.17 -12.75 11.69
N LEU A 107 -7.34 -11.86 11.15
CA LEU A 107 -7.50 -11.36 9.78
C LEU A 107 -6.95 -12.38 8.77
N LYS A 108 -7.59 -12.44 7.61
CA LYS A 108 -7.22 -13.32 6.50
C LYS A 108 -7.25 -12.52 5.19
N PRO A 109 -6.33 -11.57 5.00
CA PRO A 109 -6.21 -10.87 3.73
C PRO A 109 -5.84 -11.85 2.61
N ASP A 110 -6.36 -11.58 1.42
CA ASP A 110 -5.91 -12.23 0.18
C ASP A 110 -4.67 -11.54 -0.37
N ASN A 111 -4.59 -10.22 -0.15
CA ASN A 111 -3.46 -9.39 -0.53
C ASN A 111 -3.07 -8.45 0.61
N LEU A 112 -1.76 -8.35 0.87
CA LEU A 112 -1.19 -7.47 1.87
C LEU A 112 -0.07 -6.66 1.25
N TYR A 113 -0.19 -5.33 1.30
CA TYR A 113 0.74 -4.39 0.68
C TYR A 113 1.42 -3.58 1.77
N PHE A 114 2.74 -3.46 1.70
CA PHE A 114 3.50 -2.64 2.63
C PHE A 114 4.32 -1.62 1.88
N SER A 115 4.25 -0.37 2.32
CA SER A 115 5.01 0.72 1.74
C SER A 115 5.74 1.52 2.80
N TRP A 116 6.88 2.06 2.41
CA TRP A 116 7.62 3.03 3.20
C TRP A 116 8.35 3.98 2.27
N ASN A 117 8.42 5.25 2.66
CA ASN A 117 9.32 6.22 2.06
C ASN A 117 9.98 7.09 3.13
N SER A 118 11.22 7.49 2.89
CA SER A 118 11.86 8.57 3.63
C SER A 118 11.54 9.89 2.95
N GLU A 119 11.23 10.92 3.73
CA GLU A 119 11.03 12.28 3.25
C GLU A 119 12.09 13.19 3.87
N ASP A 120 12.62 14.12 3.10
CA ASP A 120 13.44 15.21 3.64
C ASP A 120 12.56 16.31 4.27
N GLU A 121 13.20 17.37 4.81
CA GLU A 121 12.49 18.49 5.44
C GLU A 121 11.55 19.25 4.47
N ASP A 122 11.79 19.12 3.17
CA ASP A 122 11.02 19.75 2.09
C ASP A 122 9.92 18.80 1.53
N GLY A 123 9.81 17.57 2.06
CA GLY A 123 8.84 16.57 1.63
C GLY A 123 9.25 15.83 0.35
N ASN A 124 10.51 15.92 -0.09
CA ASN A 124 11.00 15.13 -1.21
C ASN A 124 11.26 13.70 -0.77
N ILE A 125 10.80 12.75 -1.58
CA ILE A 125 11.03 11.33 -1.36
C ILE A 125 12.50 11.01 -1.64
N GLY A 126 13.20 10.51 -0.62
CA GLY A 126 14.56 10.00 -0.73
C GLY A 126 14.55 8.51 -1.10
N ALA A 127 14.68 7.65 -0.08
CA ALA A 127 14.53 6.21 -0.20
C ALA A 127 13.05 5.80 -0.19
N TYR A 128 12.75 4.68 -0.84
CA TYR A 128 11.45 4.04 -0.74
C TYR A 128 11.59 2.52 -0.74
N ALA A 129 10.68 1.83 -0.07
CA ALA A 129 10.59 0.38 -0.04
C ALA A 129 9.14 -0.05 -0.21
N HIS A 130 8.96 -1.14 -0.93
CA HIS A 130 7.65 -1.71 -1.20
C HIS A 130 7.69 -3.23 -1.10
N LEU A 131 6.62 -3.83 -0.57
CA LEU A 131 6.46 -5.28 -0.50
C LEU A 131 5.02 -5.68 -0.77
N ASP A 132 4.83 -6.43 -1.85
CA ASP A 132 3.55 -7.01 -2.24
C ASP A 132 3.43 -8.46 -1.78
N LEU A 133 2.45 -8.80 -0.94
CA LEU A 133 2.11 -10.18 -0.61
C LEU A 133 0.76 -10.55 -1.23
N THR A 134 0.79 -10.95 -2.49
CA THR A 134 -0.41 -11.35 -3.25
C THR A 134 -0.57 -12.86 -3.26
N GLY A 135 -1.72 -13.34 -2.81
CA GLY A 135 -2.05 -14.76 -2.80
C GLY A 135 -1.38 -15.58 -1.69
N SER A 136 -1.91 -16.78 -1.46
CA SER A 136 -1.61 -17.56 -0.24
C SER A 136 -0.15 -18.00 -0.10
N PHE A 137 0.62 -18.12 -1.18
CA PHE A 137 2.03 -18.50 -1.09
C PHE A 137 2.88 -17.37 -0.50
N ALA A 138 2.77 -16.17 -1.08
CA ALA A 138 3.50 -14.99 -0.62
C ALA A 138 3.15 -14.60 0.84
N LEU A 139 1.89 -14.79 1.23
CA LEU A 139 1.41 -14.48 2.58
C LEU A 139 2.02 -15.36 3.67
N HIS A 140 2.56 -16.54 3.36
CA HIS A 140 3.11 -17.47 4.35
C HIS A 140 4.63 -17.65 4.28
N GLU A 141 5.32 -16.83 3.49
CA GLU A 141 6.78 -16.81 3.40
C GLU A 141 7.46 -16.33 4.69
N THR A 142 8.70 -16.73 4.91
CA THR A 142 9.52 -16.26 6.05
C THR A 142 10.08 -14.87 5.78
N ALA A 143 10.48 -14.12 6.81
CA ALA A 143 11.12 -12.81 6.64
C ALA A 143 12.34 -12.83 5.69
N ALA A 144 13.10 -13.93 5.66
CA ALA A 144 14.24 -14.11 4.77
C ALA A 144 13.82 -14.23 3.29
N GLU A 145 12.70 -14.92 3.03
CA GLU A 145 12.11 -15.01 1.69
C GLU A 145 11.46 -13.68 1.30
N LEU A 146 10.78 -13.02 2.22
CA LEU A 146 10.21 -11.68 2.02
C LEU A 146 11.28 -10.65 1.63
N THR A 147 12.46 -10.72 2.25
CA THR A 147 13.59 -9.83 1.92
C THR A 147 13.94 -9.88 0.43
N GLN A 148 13.80 -11.03 -0.23
CA GLN A 148 14.10 -11.17 -1.67
C GLN A 148 13.01 -10.56 -2.56
N ARG A 149 11.85 -10.24 -1.99
CA ARG A 149 10.68 -9.66 -2.67
C ARG A 149 10.49 -8.18 -2.39
N VAL A 150 11.26 -7.62 -1.45
CA VAL A 150 11.23 -6.19 -1.17
C VAL A 150 11.87 -5.45 -2.34
N ASP A 151 11.10 -4.57 -2.94
CA ASP A 151 11.62 -3.57 -3.87
C ASP A 151 12.16 -2.39 -3.06
N PHE A 152 13.46 -2.44 -2.72
CA PHE A 152 14.13 -1.40 -1.94
C PHE A 152 14.96 -0.48 -2.84
N TYR A 153 14.68 0.82 -2.76
CA TYR A 153 15.38 1.84 -3.52
C TYR A 153 16.04 2.81 -2.53
N PRO A 154 17.37 2.76 -2.40
CA PRO A 154 18.07 3.76 -1.62
C PRO A 154 17.95 5.11 -2.34
N GLY A 155 17.63 6.16 -1.60
CA GLY A 155 17.60 7.52 -2.17
C GLY A 155 18.94 7.89 -2.77
N GLU A 156 18.95 8.75 -3.79
CA GLU A 156 20.18 9.23 -4.39
C GLU A 156 21.06 9.87 -3.30
N THR A 157 22.21 9.26 -3.00
CA THR A 157 23.31 10.00 -2.40
C THR A 157 23.63 11.15 -3.34
N PRO A 158 23.73 12.42 -2.87
CA PRO A 158 24.07 13.52 -3.74
C PRO A 158 25.32 13.14 -4.52
N GLN A 159 25.17 13.00 -5.84
CA GLN A 159 26.25 12.67 -6.74
C GLN A 159 27.37 13.64 -6.43
N SER A 160 28.50 13.13 -5.91
CA SER A 160 29.69 13.94 -5.67
C SER A 160 29.97 14.66 -6.98
N ALA A 161 29.72 15.98 -7.00
CA ALA A 161 29.89 16.78 -8.19
C ALA A 161 31.27 16.47 -8.77
N PRO A 162 31.42 16.24 -10.09
CA PRO A 162 32.75 16.05 -10.65
C PRO A 162 33.59 17.25 -10.21
N ALA A 163 34.72 16.99 -9.55
CA ALA A 163 35.58 18.01 -9.00
C ALA A 163 35.77 19.11 -10.05
N GLN A 164 35.19 20.28 -9.81
CA GLN A 164 35.35 21.40 -10.72
C GLN A 164 36.84 21.70 -10.75
N THR A 165 37.49 21.41 -11.87
CA THR A 165 38.88 21.81 -12.09
C THR A 165 38.94 23.31 -11.87
N PRO A 166 39.74 23.82 -10.91
CA PRO A 166 39.82 25.24 -10.66
C PRO A 166 40.24 25.95 -11.97
N PRO A 167 39.65 27.12 -12.27
CA PRO A 167 40.02 27.88 -13.46
C PRO A 167 41.52 28.20 -13.43
N PRO A 168 42.20 28.27 -14.60
CA PRO A 168 43.62 28.56 -14.64
C PRO A 168 43.91 29.89 -13.95
N GLU A 169 44.84 29.85 -13.00
CA GLU A 169 45.35 30.99 -12.26
C GLU A 169 45.79 32.07 -13.26
N ALA A 170 45.08 33.20 -13.28
CA ALA A 170 45.43 34.34 -14.11
C ALA A 170 46.84 34.82 -13.72
N THR A 171 47.82 34.54 -14.57
CA THR A 171 49.19 35.02 -14.42
C THR A 171 49.15 36.55 -14.35
N ALA A 172 49.50 37.09 -13.18
CA ALA A 172 49.70 38.53 -13.00
C ALA A 172 50.79 39.02 -13.97
N LEU A 173 50.47 40.05 -14.77
CA LEU A 173 51.47 40.80 -15.53
C LEU A 173 52.48 41.43 -14.54
N PRO A 174 53.80 41.35 -14.79
CA PRO A 174 54.75 42.11 -14.01
C PRO A 174 54.65 43.59 -14.34
N ASP A 175 54.59 44.39 -13.27
CA ASP A 175 54.74 45.85 -13.26
C ASP A 175 56.09 46.22 -13.90
N ALA A 176 56.06 47.00 -14.99
CA ALA A 176 57.25 47.52 -15.62
C ALA A 176 57.46 48.97 -15.17
N ALA A 177 58.58 49.16 -14.47
CA ALA A 177 59.14 50.42 -13.98
C ALA A 177 59.39 51.47 -15.07
#